data_AF-V5HN42-F1
#
_entry.id   AF-V5HN42-F1
#
_cell.length_a   1.000
_cell.length_b   1.000
_cell.length_c   1.000
_cell.angle_alpha   90.00
_cell.angle_beta   90.00
_cell.angle_gamma   90.00
#
_symmetry.space_group_name_H-M   'P 1'
#
loop_
_entity.id
_entity.type
_entity.pdbx_description
1 polymer ?
#
loop_
_entity_poly.entity_id
_entity_poly.type
_entity_poly.pdbx_seq_one_letter_code
_entity_poly.pdbx_strand_id
1 'polypeptide(L)'
;RERSPRWRHCVNALNDPYDPILGYGLGRLYIDKYFNETEKQDVETIAKNVSEALKTVLQNNTWMDNATKANATKKLEHMVFKLGYPEEIKNDTFLNEMYKDVGNVTLDGSFLSTYLSFRKSNAKYKLNKMSSFLFNRTKEWPHDWTKVNAHYSPLEDSVVLAAVILQLPVLLLWTTIVSKNGNIGMDNRDTSLITLFYGPGIKCDEYGNKRDWWSADDEKVIFTIRENCSPRIL
;
A
#
# COMPACT_ATOMS: atom_id res chain seq x y z
N ARG A 1 -18.36 16.62 -22.91
CA ARG A 1 -17.15 16.22 -22.16
C ARG A 1 -15.95 16.49 -23.05
N GLU A 2 -15.07 17.40 -22.63
CA GLU A 2 -13.82 17.68 -23.33
C GLU A 2 -12.92 16.44 -23.28
N ARG A 3 -12.29 16.08 -24.42
CA ARG A 3 -11.37 14.94 -24.45
C ARG A 3 -10.12 15.30 -23.65
N SER A 4 -9.62 14.36 -22.84
CA SER A 4 -8.37 14.58 -22.13
C SER A 4 -7.23 14.89 -23.11
N PRO A 5 -6.28 15.76 -22.74
CA PRO A 5 -5.11 16.03 -23.57
C PRO A 5 -4.39 14.74 -23.95
N ARG A 6 -3.88 14.66 -25.19
CA ARG A 6 -3.24 13.45 -25.74
C ARG A 6 -2.12 12.92 -24.84
N TRP A 7 -1.31 13.79 -24.26
CA TRP A 7 -0.23 13.39 -23.36
C TRP A 7 -0.76 12.60 -22.15
N ARG A 8 -1.90 13.00 -21.59
CA ARG A 8 -2.52 12.33 -20.43
C ARG A 8 -3.04 10.96 -20.80
N HIS A 9 -3.59 10.82 -22.02
CA HIS A 9 -3.98 9.52 -22.55
C HIS A 9 -2.79 8.57 -22.71
N CYS A 10 -1.67 9.06 -23.28
CA CYS A 10 -0.45 8.25 -23.43
C CYS A 10 0.12 7.79 -22.08
N VAL A 11 0.20 8.68 -21.10
CA VAL A 11 0.68 8.33 -19.75
C VAL A 11 -0.24 7.31 -19.09
N ASN A 12 -1.56 7.52 -19.14
CA ASN A 12 -2.52 6.58 -18.56
C ASN A 12 -2.49 5.21 -19.23
N ALA A 13 -2.24 5.14 -20.54
CA ALA A 13 -2.12 3.86 -21.24
C ALA A 13 -0.91 3.05 -20.78
N LEU A 14 0.17 3.72 -20.37
CA LEU A 14 1.40 3.08 -19.87
C LEU A 14 1.38 2.83 -18.36
N ASN A 15 0.61 3.61 -17.61
CA ASN A 15 0.41 3.48 -16.17
C ASN A 15 -1.03 3.02 -15.85
N ASP A 16 -1.50 1.99 -16.57
CA ASP A 16 -2.85 1.46 -16.40
C ASP A 16 -3.09 1.02 -14.94
N PRO A 17 -4.28 1.29 -14.37
CA PRO A 17 -4.54 1.01 -12.98
C PRO A 17 -4.51 -0.47 -12.59
N TYR A 18 -4.77 -1.38 -13.50
CA TYR A 18 -4.84 -2.82 -13.18
C TYR A 18 -3.57 -3.55 -13.60
N ASP A 19 -2.88 -3.03 -14.62
CA ASP A 19 -1.65 -3.63 -15.12
C ASP A 19 -0.68 -2.56 -15.65
N PRO A 20 -0.01 -1.81 -14.75
CA PRO A 20 0.90 -0.76 -15.15
C PRO A 20 2.11 -1.39 -15.84
N ILE A 21 2.37 -0.89 -17.05
CA ILE A 21 3.39 -1.40 -17.96
C ILE A 21 4.74 -0.78 -17.63
N LEU A 22 4.72 0.51 -17.29
CA LEU A 22 5.89 1.31 -16.93
C LEU A 22 5.84 1.77 -15.47
N GLY A 23 5.10 1.09 -14.60
CA GLY A 23 4.93 1.49 -13.20
C GLY A 23 6.27 1.79 -12.52
N TYR A 24 7.21 0.84 -12.55
CA TYR A 24 8.53 1.05 -11.93
C TYR A 24 9.39 2.12 -12.61
N GLY A 25 9.30 2.24 -13.95
CA GLY A 25 10.07 3.25 -14.69
C GLY A 25 9.55 4.67 -14.45
N LEU A 26 8.24 4.86 -14.50
CA LEU A 26 7.59 6.14 -14.20
C LEU A 26 7.74 6.49 -12.72
N GLY A 27 7.66 5.49 -11.84
CA GLY A 27 7.94 5.64 -10.42
C GLY A 27 9.35 6.19 -10.17
N ARG A 28 10.37 5.64 -10.84
CA ARG A 28 11.76 6.09 -10.72
C ARG A 28 11.89 7.57 -11.08
N LEU A 29 11.36 7.95 -12.25
CA LEU A 29 11.38 9.33 -12.72
C LEU A 29 10.64 10.28 -11.77
N TYR A 30 9.54 9.82 -11.16
CA TYR A 30 8.79 10.60 -10.19
C TYR A 30 9.59 10.79 -8.89
N ILE A 31 10.14 9.71 -8.33
CA ILE A 31 10.93 9.77 -7.09
C ILE A 31 12.13 10.70 -7.27
N ASP A 32 12.92 10.50 -8.33
CA ASP A 32 14.14 11.28 -8.58
C ASP A 32 13.87 12.79 -8.70
N LYS A 33 12.64 13.18 -9.10
CA LYS A 33 12.28 14.58 -9.33
C LYS A 33 11.49 15.22 -8.19
N TYR A 34 10.64 14.46 -7.51
CA TYR A 34 9.60 15.00 -6.63
C TYR A 34 9.60 14.45 -5.22
N PHE A 35 10.39 13.43 -4.91
CA PHE A 35 10.40 12.82 -3.58
C PHE A 35 11.81 12.76 -3.02
N ASN A 36 12.03 13.45 -1.90
CA ASN A 36 13.34 13.50 -1.27
C ASN A 36 13.45 12.47 -0.13
N GLU A 37 14.68 12.16 0.28
CA GLU A 37 14.93 11.17 1.34
C GLU A 37 14.44 11.65 2.71
N THR A 38 14.45 12.96 2.96
CA THR A 38 13.95 13.55 4.21
C THR A 38 12.45 13.31 4.40
N GLU A 39 11.65 13.47 3.35
CA GLU A 39 10.21 13.20 3.33
C GLU A 39 9.92 11.73 3.66
N LYS A 40 10.79 10.81 3.20
CA LYS A 40 10.70 9.41 3.57
C LYS A 40 10.91 9.19 5.07
N GLN A 41 11.98 9.78 5.63
CA GLN A 41 12.31 9.67 7.06
C GLN A 41 11.23 10.28 7.95
N ASP A 42 10.63 11.40 7.54
CA ASP A 42 9.53 12.04 8.25
C ASP A 42 8.30 11.10 8.29
N VAL A 43 7.98 10.47 7.16
CA VAL A 43 6.83 9.54 7.07
C VAL A 43 7.08 8.26 7.85
N GLU A 44 8.30 7.72 7.84
CA GLU A 44 8.71 6.61 8.71
C GLU A 44 8.57 6.95 10.19
N THR A 45 8.97 8.15 10.58
CA THR A 45 8.83 8.65 11.95
C THR A 45 7.36 8.79 12.34
N ILE A 46 6.53 9.34 11.45
CA ILE A 46 5.07 9.44 11.67
C ILE A 46 4.47 8.04 11.82
N ALA A 47 4.76 7.11 10.91
CA ALA A 47 4.23 5.75 10.97
C ALA A 47 4.58 5.04 12.29
N LYS A 48 5.82 5.21 12.76
CA LYS A 48 6.28 4.71 14.06
C LYS A 48 5.47 5.33 15.21
N ASN A 49 5.32 6.65 15.23
CA ASN A 49 4.57 7.34 16.29
C ASN A 49 3.09 6.91 16.31
N VAL A 50 2.46 6.73 15.14
CA VAL A 50 1.07 6.25 15.07
C VAL A 50 0.97 4.80 15.58
N SER A 51 1.92 3.93 15.23
CA SER A 51 1.97 2.56 15.73
C SER A 51 2.10 2.52 17.26
N GLU A 52 2.96 3.34 17.85
CA GLU A 52 3.13 3.44 19.30
C GLU A 52 1.87 3.99 20.00
N ALA A 53 1.22 4.99 19.42
CA ALA A 53 -0.05 5.51 19.92
C ALA A 53 -1.14 4.44 19.90
N LEU A 54 -1.25 3.68 18.79
CA LEU A 54 -2.23 2.61 18.66
C LEU A 54 -1.97 1.46 19.64
N LYS A 55 -0.70 1.10 19.86
CA LYS A 55 -0.30 0.14 20.90
C LYS A 55 -0.77 0.58 22.29
N THR A 56 -0.60 1.86 22.62
CA THR A 56 -1.07 2.43 23.89
C THR A 56 -2.60 2.34 24.03
N VAL A 57 -3.34 2.63 22.95
CA VAL A 57 -4.81 2.49 22.91
C VAL A 57 -5.24 1.04 23.10
N LEU A 58 -4.57 0.08 22.46
CA LEU A 58 -4.86 -1.35 22.61
C LEU A 58 -4.64 -1.83 24.06
N GLN A 59 -3.54 -1.40 24.69
CA GLN A 59 -3.24 -1.78 26.07
C GLN A 59 -4.26 -1.22 27.07
N ASN A 60 -4.67 0.03 26.86
CA ASN A 60 -5.58 0.75 27.75
C ASN A 60 -7.08 0.47 27.51
N ASN A 61 -7.43 -0.24 26.44
CA ASN A 61 -8.84 -0.57 26.20
C ASN A 61 -9.38 -1.45 27.34
N THR A 62 -10.64 -1.31 27.70
CA THR A 62 -11.23 -2.03 28.85
C THR A 62 -12.09 -3.22 28.44
N TRP A 63 -12.16 -3.51 27.14
CA TRP A 63 -13.18 -4.39 26.59
C TRP A 63 -12.64 -5.67 25.96
N MET A 64 -11.36 -5.67 25.58
CA MET A 64 -10.65 -6.90 25.25
C MET A 64 -9.99 -7.45 26.51
N ASP A 65 -9.92 -8.76 26.63
CA ASP A 65 -9.10 -9.45 27.60
C ASP A 65 -7.60 -9.30 27.29
N ASN A 66 -6.77 -9.80 28.21
CA ASN A 66 -5.33 -9.71 28.07
C ASN A 66 -4.78 -10.55 26.91
N ALA A 67 -5.45 -11.66 26.54
CA ALA A 67 -4.98 -12.56 25.50
C ALA A 67 -5.21 -11.97 24.10
N THR A 68 -6.41 -11.45 23.83
CA THR A 68 -6.75 -10.74 22.61
C THR A 68 -5.95 -9.45 22.48
N LYS A 69 -5.72 -8.69 23.57
CA LYS A 69 -4.79 -7.54 23.54
C LYS A 69 -3.37 -7.93 23.14
N ALA A 70 -2.86 -9.04 23.66
CA ALA A 70 -1.53 -9.53 23.31
C ALA A 70 -1.46 -9.93 21.83
N ASN A 71 -2.47 -10.62 21.31
CA ASN A 71 -2.55 -10.99 19.89
C ASN A 71 -2.67 -9.76 18.98
N ALA A 72 -3.52 -8.79 19.33
CA ALA A 72 -3.66 -7.54 18.61
C ALA A 72 -2.36 -6.72 18.59
N THR A 73 -1.64 -6.69 19.72
CA THR A 73 -0.33 -6.02 19.83
C THR A 73 0.71 -6.74 18.97
N LYS A 74 0.76 -8.08 19.02
CA LYS A 74 1.66 -8.88 18.21
C LYS A 74 1.45 -8.62 16.72
N LYS A 75 0.19 -8.54 16.29
CA LYS A 75 -0.18 -8.21 14.91
C LYS A 75 0.35 -6.83 14.50
N LEU A 76 0.08 -5.80 15.32
CA LEU A 76 0.59 -4.45 15.07
C LEU A 76 2.12 -4.39 14.98
N GLU A 77 2.84 -5.15 15.80
CA GLU A 77 4.31 -5.19 15.81
C GLU A 77 4.92 -5.90 14.59
N HIS A 78 4.22 -6.86 14.00
CA HIS A 78 4.68 -7.62 12.82
C HIS A 78 4.26 -7.01 11.49
N MET A 79 3.36 -6.03 11.56
CA MET A 79 2.81 -5.38 10.38
C MET A 79 3.90 -4.65 9.61
N VAL A 80 3.87 -4.81 8.30
CA VAL A 80 4.90 -4.29 7.39
C VAL A 80 4.50 -2.93 6.87
N PHE A 81 5.35 -1.92 7.06
CA PHE A 81 5.17 -0.60 6.48
C PHE A 81 6.00 -0.46 5.20
N LYS A 82 5.33 -0.16 4.09
CA LYS A 82 5.94 0.11 2.77
C LYS A 82 5.74 1.60 2.47
N LEU A 83 6.77 2.40 2.74
CA LEU A 83 6.68 3.88 2.77
C LEU A 83 7.53 4.50 1.67
N GLY A 84 6.94 5.41 0.90
CA GLY A 84 7.59 6.09 -0.23
C GLY A 84 7.67 5.22 -1.48
N TYR A 85 8.66 4.33 -1.55
CA TYR A 85 8.96 3.56 -2.77
C TYR A 85 9.75 2.27 -2.47
N PRO A 86 9.66 1.24 -3.33
CA PRO A 86 10.51 0.04 -3.25
C PRO A 86 11.98 0.42 -3.45
N GLU A 87 12.89 0.02 -2.54
CA GLU A 87 14.31 0.40 -2.64
C GLU A 87 14.98 -0.05 -3.94
N GLU A 88 14.56 -1.21 -4.47
CA GLU A 88 15.09 -1.80 -5.69
C GLU A 88 14.92 -0.88 -6.91
N ILE A 89 13.98 0.08 -6.87
CA ILE A 89 13.79 1.05 -7.95
C ILE A 89 14.99 1.95 -8.19
N LYS A 90 15.78 2.21 -7.14
CA LYS A 90 17.00 3.02 -7.24
C LYS A 90 18.15 2.27 -7.90
N ASN A 91 18.02 0.95 -8.07
CA ASN A 91 19.01 0.11 -8.73
C ASN A 91 18.70 -0.02 -10.22
N ASP A 92 19.54 0.61 -11.05
CA ASP A 92 19.38 0.57 -12.50
C ASP A 92 19.44 -0.86 -13.06
N THR A 93 20.18 -1.76 -12.41
CA THR A 93 20.25 -3.19 -12.81
C THR A 93 18.88 -3.86 -12.69
N PHE A 94 18.11 -3.54 -11.63
CA PHE A 94 16.77 -4.09 -11.43
C PHE A 94 15.80 -3.61 -12.50
N LEU A 95 15.82 -2.31 -12.83
CA LEU A 95 14.97 -1.76 -13.90
C LEU A 95 15.37 -2.30 -15.28
N ASN A 96 16.66 -2.38 -15.57
CA ASN A 96 17.16 -2.92 -16.83
C ASN A 96 16.74 -4.39 -17.02
N GLU A 97 16.80 -5.20 -15.96
CA GLU A 97 16.36 -6.60 -16.00
C GLU A 97 14.85 -6.71 -16.24
N MET A 98 14.04 -5.84 -15.63
CA MET A 98 12.58 -5.80 -15.83
C MET A 98 12.19 -5.45 -17.27
N TYR A 99 12.97 -4.58 -17.94
CA TYR A 99 12.69 -4.09 -19.30
C TYR A 99 13.60 -4.70 -20.38
N LYS A 100 14.40 -5.72 -20.07
CA LYS A 100 15.39 -6.31 -21.00
C LYS A 100 14.79 -6.83 -22.30
N ASP A 101 13.54 -7.28 -22.27
CA ASP A 101 12.84 -7.89 -23.40
C ASP A 101 12.10 -6.88 -24.28
N VAL A 102 12.14 -5.58 -23.95
CA VAL A 102 11.45 -4.51 -24.71
C VAL A 102 12.11 -4.29 -26.08
N GLY A 103 13.44 -4.48 -26.15
CA GLY A 103 14.22 -4.17 -27.34
C GLY A 103 14.43 -2.67 -27.56
N ASN A 104 14.78 -2.28 -28.78
CA ASN A 104 15.08 -0.89 -29.11
C ASN A 104 13.79 -0.07 -29.31
N VAL A 105 13.67 1.04 -28.60
CA VAL A 105 12.55 1.99 -28.73
C VAL A 105 13.05 3.25 -29.43
N THR A 106 12.45 3.59 -30.58
CA THR A 106 12.79 4.79 -31.35
C THR A 106 11.63 5.77 -31.36
N LEU A 107 11.93 7.08 -31.49
CA LEU A 107 10.92 8.13 -31.52
C LEU A 107 9.98 8.02 -32.72
N ASP A 108 10.51 7.56 -33.86
CA ASP A 108 9.74 7.33 -35.09
C ASP A 108 9.09 5.94 -35.14
N GLY A 109 9.19 5.17 -34.05
CA GLY A 109 8.65 3.82 -33.94
C GLY A 109 7.13 3.77 -33.82
N SER A 110 6.55 2.62 -34.20
CA SER A 110 5.11 2.38 -34.00
C SER A 110 4.78 2.26 -32.51
N PHE A 111 3.88 3.13 -32.02
CA PHE A 111 3.38 3.08 -30.65
C PHE A 111 2.84 1.70 -30.28
N LEU A 112 2.09 1.05 -31.18
CA LEU A 112 1.51 -0.27 -30.93
C LEU A 112 2.62 -1.32 -30.73
N SER A 113 3.67 -1.28 -31.56
CA SER A 113 4.81 -2.20 -31.43
C SER A 113 5.52 -2.02 -30.09
N THR A 114 5.85 -0.78 -29.74
CA THR A 114 6.47 -0.43 -28.46
C THR A 114 5.61 -0.88 -27.27
N TYR A 115 4.31 -0.59 -27.32
CA TYR A 115 3.36 -0.99 -26.29
C TYR A 115 3.33 -2.51 -26.08
N LEU A 116 3.23 -3.29 -27.17
CA LEU A 116 3.22 -4.75 -27.11
C LEU A 116 4.55 -5.32 -26.60
N SER A 117 5.69 -4.72 -26.96
CA SER A 117 7.00 -5.11 -26.44
C SER A 117 7.09 -4.93 -24.92
N PHE A 118 6.63 -3.80 -24.39
CA PHE A 118 6.59 -3.61 -22.94
C PHE A 118 5.62 -4.56 -22.24
N ARG A 119 4.41 -4.79 -22.80
CA ARG A 119 3.47 -5.80 -22.27
C ARG A 119 4.10 -7.18 -22.20
N LYS A 120 4.82 -7.59 -23.25
CA LYS A 120 5.54 -8.86 -23.31
C LYS A 120 6.62 -8.96 -22.25
N SER A 121 7.44 -7.92 -22.08
CA SER A 121 8.49 -7.87 -21.04
C SER A 121 7.89 -7.98 -19.63
N ASN A 122 6.84 -7.20 -19.34
CA ASN A 122 6.16 -7.24 -18.05
C ASN A 122 5.53 -8.61 -17.77
N ALA A 123 4.88 -9.22 -18.77
CA ALA A 123 4.31 -10.55 -18.64
C ALA A 123 5.38 -11.62 -18.34
N LYS A 124 6.52 -11.59 -19.03
CA LYS A 124 7.66 -12.48 -18.74
C LYS A 124 8.20 -12.29 -17.33
N TYR A 125 8.40 -11.04 -16.90
CA TYR A 125 8.85 -10.74 -15.54
C TYR A 125 7.89 -11.31 -14.49
N LYS A 126 6.57 -11.09 -14.65
CA LYS A 126 5.54 -11.64 -13.77
C LYS A 126 5.53 -13.16 -13.76
N LEU A 127 5.63 -13.82 -14.92
CA LEU A 127 5.68 -15.28 -15.02
C LEU A 127 6.90 -15.86 -14.30
N ASN A 128 8.09 -15.28 -14.50
CA ASN A 128 9.31 -15.70 -13.81
C ASN A 128 9.15 -15.56 -12.29
N LYS A 129 8.53 -14.47 -11.84
CA LYS A 129 8.25 -14.21 -10.42
C LYS A 129 7.25 -15.19 -9.84
N MET A 130 6.19 -15.54 -10.57
CA MET A 130 5.24 -16.58 -10.15
C MET A 130 5.90 -17.96 -10.04
N SER A 131 6.93 -18.25 -10.85
CA SER A 131 7.67 -19.51 -10.78
C SER A 131 8.66 -19.59 -9.61
N SER A 132 9.00 -18.43 -9.01
CA SER A 132 9.80 -18.39 -7.78
C SER A 132 8.92 -18.56 -6.55
N PHE A 133 9.21 -19.56 -5.71
CA PHE A 133 8.48 -19.85 -4.46
C PHE A 133 8.68 -18.82 -3.33
N LEU A 134 9.31 -17.67 -3.61
CA LEU A 134 9.79 -16.74 -2.58
C LEU A 134 9.08 -15.40 -2.67
N PHE A 135 7.77 -15.38 -2.44
CA PHE A 135 7.09 -14.12 -2.17
C PHE A 135 7.62 -13.55 -0.85
N ASN A 136 8.16 -12.33 -0.89
CA ASN A 136 8.65 -11.65 0.31
C ASN A 136 7.82 -10.40 0.58
N ARG A 137 6.85 -10.52 1.49
CA ARG A 137 5.93 -9.42 1.85
C ARG A 137 6.62 -8.12 2.28
N THR A 138 7.89 -8.16 2.73
CA THR A 138 8.62 -6.94 3.14
C THR A 138 9.25 -6.20 1.96
N LYS A 139 9.56 -6.89 0.87
CA LYS A 139 10.20 -6.32 -0.33
C LYS A 139 9.23 -6.15 -1.49
N GLU A 140 8.16 -6.92 -1.49
CA GLU A 140 7.22 -6.94 -2.60
C GLU A 140 6.26 -5.78 -2.52
N TRP A 141 6.14 -5.02 -3.61
CA TRP A 141 5.21 -3.90 -3.70
C TRP A 141 4.02 -4.25 -4.59
N PRO A 142 2.84 -3.69 -4.27
CA PRO A 142 1.63 -3.80 -5.08
C PRO A 142 1.89 -3.23 -6.48
N HIS A 143 1.27 -3.82 -7.49
CA HIS A 143 1.50 -3.44 -8.89
C HIS A 143 1.21 -1.96 -9.16
N ASP A 144 0.25 -1.36 -8.46
CA ASP A 144 -0.21 0.01 -8.66
C ASP A 144 0.35 1.04 -7.68
N TRP A 145 1.51 0.76 -7.09
CA TRP A 145 2.17 1.66 -6.13
C TRP A 145 2.48 3.07 -6.68
N THR A 146 2.49 3.28 -7.99
CA THR A 146 2.66 4.61 -8.62
C THR A 146 1.40 5.46 -8.64
N LYS A 147 0.30 5.00 -8.04
CA LYS A 147 -0.92 5.79 -7.92
C LYS A 147 -0.92 6.62 -6.64
N VAL A 148 -1.74 7.67 -6.68
CA VAL A 148 -2.21 8.37 -5.48
C VAL A 148 -3.21 7.46 -4.77
N ASN A 149 -2.70 6.47 -4.07
CA ASN A 149 -3.49 5.55 -3.27
C ASN A 149 -2.66 5.08 -2.09
N ALA A 150 -3.36 4.57 -1.09
CA ALA A 150 -2.73 3.91 0.01
C ALA A 150 -3.66 2.80 0.50
N HIS A 151 -3.09 1.66 0.85
CA HIS A 151 -3.88 0.45 1.09
C HIS A 151 -3.26 -0.42 2.16
N TYR A 152 -4.15 -1.12 2.86
CA TYR A 152 -3.82 -2.25 3.70
C TYR A 152 -4.07 -3.56 2.92
N SER A 153 -3.10 -4.47 2.95
CA SER A 153 -3.23 -5.82 2.42
C SER A 153 -3.33 -6.83 3.57
N PRO A 154 -4.51 -7.42 3.84
CA PRO A 154 -4.69 -8.39 4.92
C PRO A 154 -3.83 -9.65 4.75
N LEU A 155 -3.60 -10.10 3.51
CA LEU A 155 -2.83 -11.31 3.21
C LEU A 155 -1.32 -11.11 3.38
N GLU A 156 -0.86 -9.87 3.31
CA GLU A 156 0.54 -9.52 3.51
C GLU A 156 0.79 -8.91 4.90
N ASP A 157 -0.29 -8.63 5.64
CA ASP A 157 -0.32 -7.76 6.81
C ASP A 157 0.58 -6.52 6.61
N SER A 158 0.36 -5.82 5.50
CA SER A 158 1.19 -4.68 5.10
C SER A 158 0.38 -3.45 4.77
N VAL A 159 0.87 -2.28 5.17
CA VAL A 159 0.33 -0.97 4.79
C VAL A 159 1.30 -0.33 3.79
N VAL A 160 0.76 0.15 2.68
CA VAL A 160 1.52 0.85 1.65
C VAL A 160 1.09 2.31 1.59
N LEU A 161 2.08 3.19 1.73
CA LEU A 161 1.97 4.63 1.49
C LEU A 161 3.00 5.03 0.46
N ALA A 162 2.59 5.14 -0.80
CA ALA A 162 3.50 5.49 -1.88
C ALA A 162 3.82 6.98 -1.92
N ALA A 163 5.00 7.36 -2.42
CA ALA A 163 5.47 8.74 -2.52
C ALA A 163 4.51 9.68 -3.25
N VAL A 164 3.68 9.15 -4.15
CA VAL A 164 2.72 9.94 -4.91
C VAL A 164 1.57 10.46 -4.02
N ILE A 165 1.27 9.80 -2.90
CA ILE A 165 0.29 10.28 -1.90
C ILE A 165 0.92 11.18 -0.84
N LEU A 166 2.24 11.12 -0.66
CA LEU A 166 3.00 11.85 0.36
C LEU A 166 3.24 13.31 -0.02
N GLN A 167 2.27 13.94 -0.68
CA GLN A 167 2.25 15.35 -1.00
C GLN A 167 1.32 16.09 -0.04
N LEU A 168 1.61 17.37 0.24
CA LEU A 168 0.67 18.24 0.93
C LEU A 168 -0.59 18.43 0.05
N PRO A 169 -1.81 18.43 0.63
CA PRO A 169 -2.14 18.38 2.06
C PRO A 169 -2.35 16.97 2.65
N VAL A 170 -2.21 15.90 1.86
CA VAL A 170 -2.58 14.54 2.28
C VAL A 170 -1.70 14.02 3.41
N LEU A 171 -0.41 14.41 3.44
CA LEU A 171 0.50 14.11 4.55
C LEU A 171 -0.02 14.63 5.92
N LEU A 172 -0.67 15.80 5.94
CA LEU A 172 -1.27 16.37 7.16
C LEU A 172 -2.53 15.62 7.61
N LEU A 173 -3.23 14.98 6.67
CA LEU A 173 -4.41 14.16 6.99
C LEU A 173 -4.01 12.86 7.70
N TRP A 174 -2.84 12.29 7.36
CA TRP A 174 -2.34 11.10 8.05
C TRP A 174 -1.96 11.38 9.52
N THR A 175 -1.32 12.51 9.78
CA THR A 175 -0.93 12.91 11.15
C THR A 175 -2.11 13.31 12.02
N THR A 176 -3.21 13.75 11.41
CA THR A 176 -4.44 14.18 12.11
C THR A 176 -5.40 13.04 12.46
N ILE A 177 -5.27 11.86 11.84
CA ILE A 177 -5.99 10.64 12.23
C ILE A 177 -5.73 10.26 13.70
N VAL A 178 -4.61 10.70 14.29
CA VAL A 178 -4.30 10.51 15.71
C VAL A 178 -4.75 11.68 16.58
N SER A 179 -4.90 12.90 16.04
CA SER A 179 -4.82 14.11 16.87
C SER A 179 -6.13 14.85 17.17
N LYS A 180 -7.22 14.74 16.40
CA LYS A 180 -8.58 15.18 16.81
C LYS A 180 -9.58 15.10 15.66
N ASN A 181 -10.77 14.58 15.99
CA ASN A 181 -12.05 14.69 15.25
C ASN A 181 -12.09 14.01 13.88
N GLY A 182 -12.83 12.90 13.81
CA GLY A 182 -13.06 12.05 12.64
C GLY A 182 -13.86 12.69 11.49
N ASN A 183 -13.42 13.84 10.99
CA ASN A 183 -13.90 14.44 9.74
C ASN A 183 -12.76 14.43 8.71
N ILE A 184 -12.53 13.29 8.07
CA ILE A 184 -11.73 13.21 6.84
C ILE A 184 -12.54 12.38 5.84
N GLY A 185 -12.69 12.93 4.63
CA GLY A 185 -13.55 12.43 3.56
C GLY A 185 -13.28 10.99 3.14
N MET A 186 -14.29 10.43 2.45
CA MET A 186 -14.53 9.03 2.10
C MET A 186 -13.34 8.14 1.65
N ASP A 187 -12.23 8.68 1.15
CA ASP A 187 -11.14 7.89 0.53
C ASP A 187 -10.07 7.37 1.51
N ASN A 188 -9.96 7.89 2.74
CA ASN A 188 -8.86 7.54 3.65
C ASN A 188 -9.21 6.45 4.69
N ARG A 189 -10.43 5.89 4.64
CA ARG A 189 -10.86 4.86 5.60
C ARG A 189 -10.16 3.53 5.38
N ASP A 190 -9.96 3.16 4.11
CA ASP A 190 -9.33 1.90 3.70
C ASP A 190 -7.81 1.85 3.93
N THR A 191 -7.22 3.00 4.26
CA THR A 191 -5.79 3.13 4.55
C THR A 191 -5.49 3.25 6.03
N SER A 192 -6.48 3.54 6.87
CA SER A 192 -6.24 3.75 8.30
C SER A 192 -5.69 2.47 8.94
N LEU A 193 -4.72 2.60 9.87
CA LEU A 193 -4.19 1.48 10.65
C LEU A 193 -5.27 0.73 11.44
N ILE A 194 -6.44 1.34 11.59
CA ILE A 194 -7.62 0.75 12.18
C ILE A 194 -8.15 -0.40 11.31
N THR A 195 -8.02 -0.35 9.97
CA THR A 195 -8.43 -1.45 9.06
C THR A 195 -7.77 -2.80 9.39
N LEU A 196 -6.63 -2.80 10.07
CA LEU A 196 -5.97 -3.97 10.64
C LEU A 196 -6.92 -4.81 11.52
N PHE A 197 -7.81 -4.13 12.24
CA PHE A 197 -8.71 -4.67 13.25
C PHE A 197 -10.18 -4.68 12.80
N TYR A 198 -10.49 -4.33 11.55
CA TYR A 198 -11.85 -4.32 11.00
C TYR A 198 -11.92 -5.12 9.69
N GLY A 199 -13.13 -5.48 9.26
CA GLY A 199 -13.38 -6.09 7.95
C GLY A 199 -12.57 -7.38 7.68
N PRO A 200 -11.78 -7.48 6.60
CA PRO A 200 -10.98 -8.68 6.31
C PRO A 200 -9.71 -8.81 7.19
N GLY A 201 -9.21 -7.72 7.76
CA GLY A 201 -8.01 -7.72 8.60
C GLY A 201 -8.19 -8.58 9.85
N ILE A 202 -9.34 -8.45 10.53
CA ILE A 202 -9.67 -9.22 11.73
C ILE A 202 -9.62 -10.75 11.56
N LYS A 203 -9.74 -11.25 10.32
CA LYS A 203 -9.74 -12.69 10.04
C LYS A 203 -8.34 -13.25 9.78
N CYS A 204 -7.33 -12.39 9.79
CA CYS A 204 -5.95 -12.75 9.48
C CYS A 204 -5.04 -12.51 10.69
N ASP A 205 -4.09 -13.43 10.89
CA ASP A 205 -3.02 -13.32 11.88
C ASP A 205 -1.92 -12.34 11.44
N GLU A 206 -0.88 -12.20 12.26
CA GLU A 206 0.28 -11.32 12.04
C GLU A 206 1.12 -11.65 10.78
N TYR A 207 0.88 -12.81 10.18
CA TYR A 207 1.52 -13.25 8.94
C TYR A 207 0.57 -13.19 7.73
N GLY A 208 -0.66 -12.74 7.93
CA GLY A 208 -1.69 -12.66 6.89
C GLY A 208 -2.41 -13.99 6.63
N ASN A 209 -2.22 -15.01 7.47
CA ASN A 209 -2.95 -16.27 7.34
C ASN A 209 -4.36 -16.13 7.90
N LYS A 210 -5.35 -16.72 7.24
CA LYS A 210 -6.71 -16.80 7.77
C LYS A 210 -6.73 -17.67 9.02
N ARG A 211 -6.75 -17.03 10.18
CA ARG A 211 -6.75 -17.68 11.48
C ARG A 211 -7.53 -16.83 12.45
N ASP A 212 -8.35 -17.52 13.22
CA ASP A 212 -9.03 -16.92 14.36
C ASP A 212 -8.04 -16.72 15.51
N TRP A 213 -7.85 -15.47 15.92
CA TRP A 213 -6.90 -15.06 16.96
C TRP A 213 -7.59 -14.45 18.19
N TRP A 214 -8.92 -14.49 18.24
CA TRP A 214 -9.69 -14.13 19.43
C TRP A 214 -9.57 -15.23 20.48
N SER A 215 -9.42 -14.84 21.75
CA SER A 215 -9.36 -15.78 22.88
C SER A 215 -10.74 -16.36 23.25
N ALA A 216 -11.80 -15.58 23.07
CA ALA A 216 -13.17 -15.94 23.43
C ALA A 216 -14.20 -15.46 22.38
N ASP A 217 -15.29 -16.21 22.21
CA ASP A 217 -16.34 -15.88 21.25
C ASP A 217 -17.14 -14.62 21.65
N ASP A 218 -17.30 -14.37 22.96
CA ASP A 218 -17.99 -13.19 23.47
C ASP A 218 -17.31 -11.89 23.04
N GLU A 219 -15.98 -11.89 22.92
CA GLU A 219 -15.24 -10.72 22.45
C GLU A 219 -15.49 -10.43 20.97
N LYS A 220 -15.67 -11.47 20.15
CA LYS A 220 -16.07 -11.31 18.74
C LYS A 220 -17.46 -10.71 18.63
N VAL A 221 -18.38 -11.12 19.51
CA VAL A 221 -19.74 -10.57 19.58
C VAL A 221 -19.69 -9.10 20.00
N ILE A 222 -18.94 -8.79 21.06
CA ILE A 222 -18.72 -7.42 21.54
C ILE A 222 -18.09 -6.54 20.45
N PHE A 223 -17.09 -7.07 19.73
CA PHE A 223 -16.48 -6.39 18.59
C PHE A 223 -17.51 -6.11 17.49
N THR A 224 -18.31 -7.11 17.11
CA THR A 224 -19.33 -6.99 16.05
C THR A 224 -20.39 -5.96 16.42
N ILE A 225 -20.79 -5.90 17.70
CA ILE A 225 -21.70 -4.87 18.21
C ILE A 225 -21.06 -3.47 18.04
N ARG A 226 -19.80 -3.32 18.43
CA ARG A 226 -19.07 -2.04 18.29
C ARG A 226 -18.86 -1.64 16.83
N GLU A 227 -18.54 -2.58 15.96
CA GLU A 227 -18.40 -2.35 14.51
C GLU A 227 -19.71 -1.81 13.92
N ASN A 228 -20.85 -2.39 14.31
CA ASN A 228 -22.18 -1.95 13.87
C ASN A 228 -22.60 -0.60 14.46
N CYS A 229 -22.02 -0.17 15.59
CA CYS A 229 -22.25 1.15 16.17
C CYS A 229 -21.44 2.26 15.49
N SER A 230 -20.42 1.92 14.70
CA SER A 230 -19.73 2.90 13.86
C SER A 230 -20.69 3.36 12.78
N PRO A 231 -20.99 4.66 12.64
CA PRO A 231 -21.96 5.10 11.65
C PRO A 231 -21.48 4.64 10.27
N ARG A 232 -22.33 3.87 9.56
CA ARG A 232 -22.23 3.67 8.12
C ARG A 232 -22.43 5.04 7.45
N ILE A 233 -21.40 5.87 7.50
CA ILE A 233 -21.34 7.11 6.73
C ILE A 233 -21.02 6.64 5.31
N LEU A 234 -22.08 6.31 4.57
CA LEU A 234 -22.07 6.17 3.12
C LEU A 234 -21.47 7.43 2.48
#